data_AF-A0A1D2RFQ3-F1
#
_entry.id   AF-A0A1D2RFQ3-F1
#
_cell.length_a   1.000
_cell.length_b   1.000
_cell.length_c   1.000
_cell.angle_alpha   90.00
_cell.angle_beta   90.00
_cell.angle_gamma   90.00
#
_symmetry.space_group_name_H-M   'P 1'
#
loop_
_entity.id
_entity.type
_entity.pdbx_description
1 polymer ?
#
loop_
_entity_poly.entity_id
_entity_poly.type
_entity_poly.pdbx_seq_one_letter_code
_entity_poly.pdbx_strand_id
1 'polypeptide(L)'
;MKITLDLKKTVPENANFYYEGSKKAKKKAEGARKAIEDTLKKIEKLKERGQQAIENDVVKKVQRKKKWFEKFRWFESSDGFLVVGGKDATTNDILIKKHTEKHDVVFHADVHGAPFFVVKTEGKEAPPSTLEQAAQAAASYSSAWKNEVYSCDIYCVLPEQVSKTPPAGEYLPKGAFMIYGKKEWFRNTGLGIAVGVRFGQELEVLGGPTPAIEKACRYFVKIGIGSKKSGEIAKEIKTMLMKNAKPEDIEGLKTIAISDIQPWIPGGKGAIVK
;
A
#
# COMPACT_ATOMS: atom_id res chain seq x y z
N MET A 1 -15.54 -69.93 31.79
CA MET A 1 -14.73 -68.98 32.59
C MET A 1 -14.27 -69.71 33.84
N LYS A 2 -12.96 -69.88 34.04
CA LYS A 2 -12.40 -70.47 35.27
C LYS A 2 -12.06 -69.33 36.23
N ILE A 3 -12.46 -69.44 37.50
CA ILE A 3 -12.30 -68.38 38.50
C ILE A 3 -11.51 -68.95 39.67
N THR A 4 -10.51 -68.21 40.15
CA THR A 4 -9.60 -68.66 41.20
C THR A 4 -10.16 -68.21 42.56
N LEU A 5 -10.55 -69.15 43.42
CA LEU A 5 -11.10 -68.81 44.73
C LEU A 5 -10.02 -68.90 45.81
N ASP A 6 -10.01 -67.93 46.72
CA ASP A 6 -9.18 -67.98 47.91
C ASP A 6 -9.91 -68.82 48.97
N LEU A 7 -9.35 -70.00 49.27
CA LEU A 7 -9.92 -70.95 50.23
C LEU A 7 -9.94 -70.41 51.67
N LYS A 8 -9.19 -69.35 51.98
CA LYS A 8 -9.19 -68.69 53.29
C LYS A 8 -10.36 -67.70 53.47
N LYS A 9 -11.17 -67.48 52.43
CA LYS A 9 -12.30 -66.56 52.43
C LYS A 9 -13.60 -67.30 52.18
N THR A 10 -14.69 -66.77 52.71
CA THR A 10 -16.02 -67.29 52.47
C THR A 10 -16.45 -67.03 51.01
N VAL A 11 -17.44 -67.80 50.54
CA VAL A 11 -17.99 -67.66 49.17
C VAL A 11 -18.46 -66.21 48.88
N PRO A 12 -19.17 -65.52 49.79
CA PRO A 12 -19.56 -64.12 49.58
C PRO A 12 -18.36 -63.17 49.51
N GLU A 13 -17.30 -63.40 50.28
CA GLU A 13 -16.10 -62.56 50.28
C GLU A 13 -15.30 -62.69 48.97
N ASN A 14 -15.17 -63.90 48.44
CA ASN A 14 -14.57 -64.12 47.12
C ASN A 14 -15.42 -63.46 46.01
N ALA A 15 -16.75 -63.58 46.05
CA ALA A 15 -17.63 -62.92 45.10
C ALA A 15 -17.50 -61.39 45.16
N ASN A 16 -17.42 -60.82 46.36
CA ASN A 16 -17.25 -59.39 46.56
C ASN A 16 -15.90 -58.87 46.05
N PHE A 17 -14.82 -59.65 46.20
CA PHE A 17 -13.50 -59.29 45.65
C PHE A 17 -13.53 -59.13 44.13
N TYR A 18 -14.14 -60.09 43.42
CA TYR A 18 -14.28 -60.02 41.96
C TYR A 18 -15.23 -58.90 41.51
N TYR A 19 -16.31 -58.67 42.25
CA TYR A 19 -17.25 -57.58 41.99
C TYR A 19 -16.58 -56.20 42.12
N GLU A 20 -15.86 -55.96 43.22
CA GLU A 20 -15.12 -54.71 43.44
C GLU A 20 -13.97 -54.54 42.43
N GLY A 21 -13.28 -55.61 42.06
CA GLY A 21 -12.28 -55.61 40.99
C GLY A 21 -12.86 -55.19 39.64
N SER A 22 -14.00 -55.77 39.25
CA SER A 22 -14.72 -55.42 38.02
C SER A 22 -15.20 -53.97 38.02
N LYS A 23 -15.76 -53.50 39.15
CA LYS A 23 -16.22 -52.12 39.33
C LYS A 23 -15.06 -51.11 39.18
N LYS A 24 -13.91 -51.39 39.79
CA LYS A 24 -12.70 -50.56 39.67
C LYS A 24 -12.15 -50.56 38.23
N ALA A 25 -12.10 -51.73 37.58
CA ALA A 25 -11.64 -51.84 36.19
C ALA A 25 -12.54 -51.06 35.23
N LYS A 26 -13.86 -51.15 35.41
CA LYS A 26 -14.86 -50.42 34.62
C LYS A 26 -14.70 -48.90 34.78
N LYS A 27 -14.54 -48.41 36.01
CA LYS A 27 -14.29 -46.98 36.29
C LYS A 27 -12.98 -46.47 35.66
N LYS A 28 -11.91 -47.27 35.70
CA LYS A 28 -10.63 -46.93 35.06
C LYS A 28 -10.74 -46.89 33.53
N ALA A 29 -11.45 -47.85 32.93
CA ALA A 29 -11.68 -47.90 31.48
C ALA A 29 -12.48 -46.69 30.98
N GLU A 30 -13.48 -46.25 31.75
CA GLU A 30 -14.26 -45.05 31.45
C GLU A 30 -13.42 -43.78 31.54
N GLY A 31 -12.58 -43.65 32.58
CA GLY A 31 -11.62 -42.54 32.70
C GLY A 31 -10.60 -42.50 31.55
N ALA A 32 -10.08 -43.66 31.13
CA ALA A 32 -9.15 -43.76 30.01
C ALA A 32 -9.81 -43.34 28.68
N ARG A 33 -11.06 -43.74 28.45
CA ARG A 33 -11.82 -43.31 27.25
C ARG A 33 -12.01 -41.80 27.19
N LYS A 34 -12.38 -41.16 28.31
CA LYS A 34 -12.48 -39.69 28.39
C LYS A 34 -11.15 -39.00 28.08
N ALA A 35 -10.04 -39.49 28.65
CA ALA A 35 -8.72 -38.94 28.39
C ALA A 35 -8.30 -39.03 26.91
N ILE A 36 -8.66 -40.13 26.23
CA ILE A 36 -8.42 -40.29 24.79
C ILE A 36 -9.24 -39.26 24.00
N GLU A 37 -10.53 -39.10 24.32
CA GLU A 37 -11.41 -38.14 23.64
C GLU A 37 -10.91 -36.69 23.81
N ASP A 38 -10.51 -36.30 25.01
CA ASP A 38 -9.96 -34.97 25.29
C ASP A 38 -8.62 -34.73 24.57
N THR A 39 -7.80 -35.78 24.45
CA THR A 39 -6.52 -35.71 23.72
C THR A 39 -6.75 -35.54 22.22
N LEU A 40 -7.71 -36.27 21.65
CA LEU A 40 -8.07 -36.14 20.23
C LEU A 40 -8.58 -34.73 19.91
N LYS A 41 -9.47 -34.17 20.74
CA LYS A 41 -9.94 -32.78 20.60
C LYS A 41 -8.81 -31.75 20.66
N LYS A 42 -7.80 -31.97 21.52
CA LYS A 42 -6.61 -31.11 21.58
C LYS A 42 -5.75 -31.22 20.33
N ILE A 43 -5.56 -32.44 19.79
CA ILE A 43 -4.81 -32.65 18.55
C ILE A 43 -5.49 -31.94 17.37
N GLU A 44 -6.81 -32.04 17.25
CA GLU A 44 -7.59 -31.36 16.21
C GLU A 44 -7.38 -29.84 16.26
N LYS A 45 -7.53 -29.24 17.44
CA LYS A 45 -7.36 -27.80 17.66
C LYS A 45 -5.93 -27.32 17.39
N LEU A 46 -4.93 -28.15 17.69
CA LEU A 46 -3.52 -27.86 17.39
C LEU A 46 -3.23 -27.97 15.89
N LYS A 47 -3.85 -28.93 15.18
CA LYS A 47 -3.75 -29.03 13.72
C LYS A 47 -4.38 -27.83 13.04
N GLU A 48 -5.58 -27.40 13.43
CA GLU A 48 -6.23 -26.20 12.87
C GLU A 48 -5.37 -24.94 13.08
N ARG A 49 -4.82 -24.76 14.29
CA ARG A 49 -3.88 -23.68 14.58
C ARG A 49 -2.60 -23.76 13.77
N GLY A 50 -2.06 -24.96 13.58
CA GLY A 50 -0.88 -25.21 12.75
C GLY A 50 -1.13 -24.88 11.29
N GLN A 51 -2.28 -25.30 10.75
CA GLN A 51 -2.71 -25.01 9.37
C GLN A 51 -2.85 -23.50 9.15
N GLN A 52 -3.54 -22.81 10.07
CA GLN A 52 -3.67 -21.34 10.04
C GLN A 52 -2.31 -20.64 10.17
N ALA A 53 -1.40 -21.14 11.00
CA ALA A 53 -0.07 -20.56 11.14
C ALA A 53 0.76 -20.73 9.86
N ILE A 54 0.70 -21.88 9.20
CA ILE A 54 1.37 -22.13 7.92
C ILE A 54 0.78 -21.23 6.83
N GLU A 55 -0.54 -21.13 6.73
CA GLU A 55 -1.23 -20.28 5.76
C GLU A 55 -0.86 -18.81 5.95
N ASN A 56 -0.84 -18.34 7.20
CA ASN A 56 -0.38 -16.99 7.54
C ASN A 56 1.12 -16.76 7.26
N ASP A 57 1.99 -17.76 7.44
CA ASP A 57 3.43 -17.66 7.18
C ASP A 57 3.74 -17.67 5.68
N VAL A 58 2.99 -18.45 4.89
CA VAL A 58 3.04 -18.44 3.42
C VAL A 58 2.58 -17.08 2.89
N VAL A 59 1.47 -16.53 3.40
CA VAL A 59 1.01 -15.17 3.03
C VAL A 59 2.04 -14.10 3.38
N LYS A 60 2.73 -14.22 4.52
CA LYS A 60 3.79 -13.27 4.92
C LYS A 60 5.05 -13.37 4.05
N LYS A 61 5.45 -14.57 3.61
CA LYS A 61 6.63 -14.76 2.74
C LYS A 61 6.41 -14.24 1.31
N VAL A 62 5.17 -14.21 0.83
CA VAL A 62 4.82 -13.67 -0.49
C VAL A 62 4.73 -12.14 -0.49
N GLN A 63 4.54 -11.48 0.67
CA GLN A 63 4.53 -10.02 0.72
C GLN A 63 5.94 -9.47 0.50
N ARG A 64 6.18 -8.93 -0.71
CA ARG A 64 7.39 -8.16 -1.03
C ARG A 64 7.65 -7.12 0.06
N LYS A 65 8.94 -6.89 0.36
CA LYS A 65 9.33 -5.77 1.22
C LYS A 65 8.95 -4.48 0.52
N LYS A 66 7.86 -3.85 0.97
CA LYS A 66 7.38 -2.56 0.44
C LYS A 66 8.52 -1.55 0.53
N LYS A 67 8.82 -0.90 -0.59
CA LYS A 67 9.80 0.18 -0.62
C LYS A 67 9.27 1.34 0.21
N TRP A 68 10.19 2.08 0.86
CA TRP A 68 9.82 3.16 1.78
C TRP A 68 8.94 4.24 1.12
N PHE A 69 9.07 4.41 -0.20
CA PHE A 69 8.37 5.43 -0.97
C PHE A 69 6.95 5.04 -1.35
N GLU A 70 6.55 3.76 -1.26
CA GLU A 70 5.22 3.28 -1.66
C GLU A 70 4.09 3.88 -0.81
N LYS A 71 4.42 4.39 0.39
CA LYS A 71 3.47 5.13 1.22
C LYS A 71 3.12 6.52 0.65
N PHE A 72 3.95 7.08 -0.22
CA PHE A 72 3.78 8.38 -0.88
C PHE A 72 3.14 8.25 -2.28
N ARG A 73 2.89 9.38 -2.94
CA ARG A 73 2.74 9.41 -4.40
C ARG A 73 4.15 9.27 -4.97
N TRP A 74 4.35 8.41 -5.96
CA TRP A 74 5.68 8.25 -6.52
C TRP A 74 5.60 7.80 -7.96
N PHE A 75 6.61 8.17 -8.74
CA PHE A 75 6.82 7.67 -10.09
C PHE A 75 8.31 7.71 -10.40
N GLU A 76 8.71 7.01 -11.44
CA GLU A 76 10.04 7.12 -12.02
C GLU A 76 9.92 8.02 -13.26
N SER A 77 10.74 9.06 -13.34
CA SER A 77 10.75 9.95 -14.50
C SER A 77 11.14 9.18 -15.76
N SER A 78 10.88 9.76 -16.92
CA SER A 78 11.36 9.20 -18.18
C SER A 78 12.88 9.02 -18.20
N ASP A 79 13.63 9.69 -17.34
CA ASP A 79 15.10 9.63 -17.30
C ASP A 79 15.62 8.71 -16.19
N GLY A 80 14.73 8.00 -15.48
CA GLY A 80 15.10 7.03 -14.44
C GLY A 80 15.25 7.62 -13.04
N PHE A 81 14.82 8.86 -12.80
CA PHE A 81 14.88 9.49 -11.48
C PHE A 81 13.62 9.18 -10.68
N LEU A 82 13.78 8.81 -9.41
CA LEU A 82 12.64 8.62 -8.51
C LEU A 82 12.08 10.00 -8.10
N VAL A 83 10.80 10.20 -8.34
CA VAL A 83 10.07 11.39 -7.89
C VAL A 83 9.03 10.98 -6.86
N VAL A 84 9.01 11.64 -5.71
CA VAL A 84 8.15 11.29 -4.57
C VAL A 84 7.39 12.53 -4.10
N GLY A 85 6.08 12.42 -3.88
CA GLY A 85 5.25 13.51 -3.39
C GLY A 85 4.32 13.09 -2.25
N GLY A 86 4.06 14.00 -1.33
CA GLY A 86 3.14 13.72 -0.22
C GLY A 86 1.69 13.57 -0.68
N LYS A 87 0.93 12.74 0.03
CA LYS A 87 -0.50 12.53 -0.19
C LYS A 87 -1.35 13.49 0.65
N ASP A 88 -0.79 13.96 1.76
CA ASP A 88 -1.42 14.80 2.77
C ASP A 88 -0.36 15.58 3.57
N ALA A 89 -0.81 16.43 4.50
CA ALA A 89 0.07 17.23 5.35
C ALA A 89 1.05 16.39 6.21
N THR A 90 0.66 15.19 6.63
CA THR A 90 1.52 14.33 7.47
C THR A 90 2.63 13.71 6.65
N THR A 91 2.29 13.21 5.47
CA THR A 91 3.24 12.62 4.53
C THR A 91 4.17 13.68 3.93
N ASN A 92 3.69 14.90 3.65
CA ASN A 92 4.56 16.04 3.31
C ASN A 92 5.63 16.27 4.39
N ASP A 93 5.21 16.34 5.67
CA ASP A 93 6.15 16.53 6.78
C ASP A 93 7.19 15.41 6.87
N ILE A 94 6.77 14.15 6.68
CA ILE A 94 7.68 12.99 6.71
C ILE A 94 8.63 13.02 5.51
N LEU A 95 8.13 13.34 4.31
CA LEU A 95 8.94 13.39 3.08
C LEU A 95 10.08 14.40 3.24
N ILE A 96 9.73 15.66 3.53
CA ILE A 96 10.71 16.74 3.64
C ILE A 96 11.71 16.51 4.78
N LYS A 97 11.25 16.05 5.95
CA LYS A 97 12.13 15.91 7.13
C LYS A 97 12.99 14.66 7.14
N LYS A 98 12.50 13.54 6.59
CA LYS A 98 13.16 12.23 6.74
C LYS A 98 13.71 11.64 5.45
N HIS A 99 13.26 12.12 4.30
CA HIS A 99 13.55 11.47 3.01
C HIS A 99 14.10 12.43 1.95
N THR A 100 14.35 13.69 2.30
CA THR A 100 15.02 14.67 1.45
C THR A 100 16.49 14.80 1.86
N GLU A 101 17.39 14.71 0.88
CA GLU A 101 18.84 14.84 1.01
C GLU A 101 19.33 16.10 0.33
N LYS A 102 20.51 16.62 0.71
CA LYS A 102 21.02 17.95 0.29
C LYS A 102 20.97 18.23 -1.22
N HIS A 103 21.19 17.22 -2.06
CA HIS A 103 21.25 17.36 -3.51
C HIS A 103 19.90 17.15 -4.21
N ASP A 104 18.86 16.76 -3.49
CA ASP A 104 17.53 16.59 -4.05
C ASP A 104 16.93 17.93 -4.47
N VAL A 105 15.90 17.89 -5.31
CA VAL A 105 15.18 19.10 -5.74
C VAL A 105 13.76 19.05 -5.23
N VAL A 106 13.35 20.06 -4.47
CA VAL A 106 12.02 20.14 -3.85
C VAL A 106 11.13 21.05 -4.69
N PHE A 107 9.94 20.55 -5.03
CA PHE A 107 8.92 21.24 -5.83
C PHE A 107 7.68 21.51 -4.99
N HIS A 108 7.08 22.68 -5.23
CA HIS A 108 5.79 23.05 -4.66
C HIS A 108 5.05 24.00 -5.60
N ALA A 109 3.73 23.84 -5.73
CA ALA A 109 2.92 24.74 -6.53
C ALA A 109 2.64 26.04 -5.76
N ASP A 110 2.59 27.18 -6.43
CA ASP A 110 2.29 28.48 -5.79
C ASP A 110 0.78 28.66 -5.54
N VAL A 111 0.17 27.63 -4.96
CA VAL A 111 -1.25 27.57 -4.59
C VAL A 111 -1.39 26.93 -3.21
N HIS A 112 -2.41 27.36 -2.46
CA HIS A 112 -2.68 26.80 -1.14
C HIS A 112 -3.08 25.32 -1.22
N GLY A 113 -2.54 24.51 -0.31
CA GLY A 113 -2.85 23.08 -0.22
C GLY A 113 -2.17 22.22 -1.29
N ALA A 114 -1.13 22.72 -1.94
CA ALA A 114 -0.31 21.91 -2.83
C ALA A 114 0.55 20.89 -2.05
N PRO A 115 0.77 19.69 -2.59
CA PRO A 115 1.73 18.74 -2.04
C PRO A 115 3.16 19.19 -2.34
N PHE A 116 4.09 18.78 -1.48
CA PHE A 116 5.52 18.83 -1.81
C PHE A 116 5.88 17.61 -2.64
N PHE A 117 6.65 17.82 -3.70
CA PHE A 117 7.29 16.78 -4.50
C PHE A 117 8.82 16.91 -4.39
N VAL A 118 9.53 15.79 -4.46
CA VAL A 118 10.98 15.73 -4.34
C VAL A 118 11.51 14.81 -5.44
N VAL A 119 12.43 15.34 -6.26
CA VAL A 119 13.23 14.54 -7.18
C VAL A 119 14.44 14.02 -6.41
N LYS A 120 14.53 12.69 -6.28
CA LYS A 120 15.68 12.02 -5.66
C LYS A 120 16.81 11.97 -6.67
N THR A 121 17.82 12.81 -6.46
CA THR A 121 18.91 12.98 -7.43
C THR A 121 20.07 12.02 -7.21
N GLU A 122 20.24 11.52 -5.98
CA GLU A 122 21.37 10.68 -5.57
C GLU A 122 22.73 11.32 -5.94
N GLY A 123 22.80 12.65 -5.91
CA GLY A 123 23.99 13.43 -6.27
C GLY A 123 24.22 13.66 -7.77
N LYS A 124 23.31 13.19 -8.64
CA LYS A 124 23.36 13.44 -10.09
C LYS A 124 22.57 14.68 -10.47
N GLU A 125 22.93 15.33 -11.57
CA GLU A 125 22.12 16.42 -12.11
C GLU A 125 20.86 15.87 -12.80
N ALA A 126 19.69 16.36 -12.39
CA ALA A 126 18.42 15.95 -12.98
C ALA A 126 18.17 16.69 -14.30
N PRO A 127 17.91 15.98 -15.42
CA PRO A 127 17.62 16.61 -16.70
C PRO A 127 16.37 17.51 -16.65
N PRO A 128 16.26 18.54 -17.51
CA PRO A 128 15.09 19.40 -17.59
C PRO A 128 13.77 18.63 -17.75
N SER A 129 13.77 17.55 -18.53
CA SER A 129 12.61 16.66 -18.71
C SER A 129 12.11 16.04 -17.40
N THR A 130 13.02 15.66 -16.50
CA THR A 130 12.67 15.15 -15.16
C THR A 130 12.10 16.26 -14.28
N LEU A 131 12.68 17.45 -14.33
CA LEU A 131 12.21 18.60 -13.56
C LEU A 131 10.81 19.05 -14.02
N GLU A 132 10.56 19.08 -15.33
CA GLU A 132 9.24 19.37 -15.92
C GLU A 132 8.19 18.34 -15.51
N GLN A 133 8.55 17.05 -15.50
CA GLN A 133 7.66 15.98 -15.03
C GLN A 133 7.34 16.16 -13.54
N ALA A 134 8.33 16.45 -12.70
CA ALA A 134 8.09 16.73 -11.28
C ALA A 134 7.21 17.97 -11.07
N ALA A 135 7.41 19.03 -11.86
CA ALA A 135 6.57 20.22 -11.84
C ALA A 135 5.13 19.90 -12.26
N GLN A 136 4.92 19.16 -13.35
CA GLN A 136 3.60 18.72 -13.79
C GLN A 136 2.89 17.87 -12.73
N ALA A 137 3.61 17.00 -12.04
CA ALA A 137 3.04 16.21 -10.94
C ALA A 137 2.60 17.11 -9.78
N ALA A 138 3.46 18.05 -9.35
CA ALA A 138 3.13 19.01 -8.30
C ALA A 138 1.92 19.88 -8.67
N ALA A 139 1.84 20.34 -9.91
CA ALA A 139 0.69 21.07 -10.45
C ALA A 139 -0.58 20.23 -10.39
N SER A 140 -0.53 19.01 -10.93
CA SER A 140 -1.69 18.16 -11.13
C SER A 140 -2.29 17.64 -9.84
N TYR A 141 -1.48 17.40 -8.81
CA TYR A 141 -1.95 16.95 -7.50
C TYR A 141 -2.23 18.11 -6.52
N SER A 142 -2.10 19.36 -6.97
CA SER A 142 -2.44 20.53 -6.15
C SER A 142 -3.94 20.85 -6.16
N SER A 143 -4.32 21.87 -5.39
CA SER A 143 -5.68 22.41 -5.38
C SER A 143 -6.09 23.02 -6.73
N ALA A 144 -5.15 23.36 -7.63
CA ALA A 144 -5.46 23.86 -8.97
C ALA A 144 -6.36 22.89 -9.75
N TRP A 145 -6.12 21.58 -9.62
CA TRP A 145 -6.97 20.56 -10.26
C TRP A 145 -8.40 20.63 -9.75
N LYS A 146 -8.57 20.67 -8.42
CA LYS A 146 -9.89 20.74 -7.78
C LYS A 146 -10.65 22.02 -8.15
N ASN A 147 -9.91 23.10 -8.38
CA ASN A 147 -10.44 24.41 -8.74
C ASN A 147 -10.61 24.58 -10.25
N GLU A 148 -10.45 23.52 -11.04
CA GLU A 148 -10.61 23.52 -12.50
C GLU A 148 -9.68 24.52 -13.22
N VAL A 149 -8.51 24.76 -12.63
CA VAL A 149 -7.45 25.60 -13.20
C VAL A 149 -6.53 24.72 -14.03
N TYR A 150 -6.41 24.99 -15.33
CA TYR A 150 -5.69 24.14 -16.27
C TYR A 150 -4.16 24.25 -16.22
N SER A 151 -3.64 25.32 -15.60
CA SER A 151 -2.21 25.52 -15.41
C SER A 151 -1.91 26.35 -14.16
N CYS A 152 -0.78 26.08 -13.51
CA CYS A 152 -0.32 26.89 -12.40
C CYS A 152 1.20 27.03 -12.38
N ASP A 153 1.67 28.01 -11.62
CA ASP A 153 3.10 28.24 -11.45
C ASP A 153 3.66 27.32 -10.37
N ILE A 154 4.74 26.63 -10.71
CA ILE A 154 5.48 25.76 -9.80
C ILE A 154 6.84 26.39 -9.56
N TYR A 155 7.34 26.28 -8.33
CA TYR A 155 8.74 26.58 -8.08
C TYR A 155 9.46 25.35 -7.56
N CYS A 156 10.77 25.31 -7.82
CA CYS A 156 11.68 24.41 -7.16
C CYS A 156 12.74 25.15 -6.36
N VAL A 157 13.22 24.48 -5.32
CA VAL A 157 14.26 24.95 -4.40
C VAL A 157 15.09 23.78 -3.89
N LEU A 158 16.25 24.10 -3.35
CA LEU A 158 17.07 23.15 -2.62
C LEU A 158 16.47 22.86 -1.23
N PRO A 159 16.74 21.68 -0.65
CA PRO A 159 16.23 21.28 0.66
C PRO A 159 16.62 22.23 1.79
N GLU A 160 17.82 22.81 1.72
CA GLU A 160 18.32 23.79 2.70
C GLU A 160 17.51 25.10 2.73
N GLN A 161 16.75 25.37 1.65
CA GLN A 161 15.85 26.51 1.57
C GLN A 161 14.49 26.24 2.22
N VAL A 162 14.20 25.00 2.61
CA VAL A 162 12.92 24.57 3.16
C VAL A 162 13.01 24.48 4.68
N SER A 163 12.27 25.34 5.38
CA SER A 163 12.31 25.44 6.84
C SER A 163 10.93 25.22 7.46
N LYS A 164 10.90 24.58 8.64
CA LYS A 164 9.69 24.46 9.47
C LYS A 164 9.58 25.57 10.51
N THR A 165 10.57 26.45 10.59
CA THR A 165 10.61 27.55 11.55
C THR A 165 9.98 28.79 10.90
N PRO A 166 8.81 29.24 11.36
CA PRO A 166 8.22 30.49 10.87
C PRO A 166 9.01 31.71 11.38
N PRO A 167 8.83 32.90 10.77
CA PRO A 167 9.26 34.16 11.35
C PRO A 167 8.68 34.36 12.76
N ALA A 168 9.37 35.14 13.58
CA ALA A 168 9.00 35.33 14.99
C ALA A 168 7.55 35.82 15.14
N GLY A 169 6.74 35.06 15.89
CA GLY A 169 5.34 35.39 16.19
C GLY A 169 4.29 34.70 15.30
N GLU A 170 4.68 33.97 14.27
CA GLU A 170 3.76 33.25 13.38
C GLU A 170 3.66 31.75 13.70
N TYR A 171 2.50 31.15 13.44
CA TYR A 171 2.29 29.71 13.57
C TYR A 171 2.27 29.05 12.20
N LEU A 172 3.08 28.00 12.03
CA LEU A 172 3.12 27.24 10.79
C LEU A 172 2.31 25.94 10.93
N PRO A 173 1.26 25.72 10.12
CA PRO A 173 0.46 24.51 10.22
C PRO A 173 1.25 23.26 9.79
N LYS A 174 0.73 22.10 10.19
CA LYS A 174 1.25 20.79 9.77
C LYS A 174 1.24 20.71 8.23
N GLY A 175 2.33 20.21 7.64
CA GLY A 175 2.48 20.12 6.18
C GLY A 175 2.91 21.41 5.47
N ALA A 176 2.92 22.58 6.13
CA ALA A 176 3.41 23.83 5.54
C ALA A 176 4.89 24.07 5.87
N PHE A 177 5.64 24.69 4.95
CA PHE A 177 7.06 25.00 5.12
C PHE A 177 7.32 26.42 4.61
N MET A 178 8.22 27.13 5.28
CA MET A 178 8.75 28.40 4.82
C MET A 178 9.86 28.13 3.80
N ILE A 179 9.85 28.90 2.72
CA ILE A 179 10.84 28.81 1.65
C ILE A 179 11.67 30.09 1.64
N TYR A 180 12.97 29.95 1.82
CA TYR A 180 13.91 31.07 1.87
C TYR A 180 14.83 31.10 0.64
N GLY A 181 15.31 32.29 0.28
CA GLY A 181 16.22 32.47 -0.86
C GLY A 181 15.54 32.43 -2.23
N LYS A 182 16.34 32.19 -3.27
CA LYS A 182 15.90 32.26 -4.67
C LYS A 182 15.07 31.03 -5.04
N LYS A 183 13.93 31.26 -5.70
CA LYS A 183 13.09 30.22 -6.30
C LYS A 183 13.36 30.15 -7.80
N GLU A 184 13.44 28.93 -8.33
CA GLU A 184 13.41 28.69 -9.77
C GLU A 184 11.98 28.33 -10.17
N TRP A 185 11.49 28.88 -11.28
CA TRP A 185 10.07 28.87 -11.62
C TRP A 185 9.78 28.13 -12.93
N PHE A 186 8.76 27.27 -12.88
CA PHE A 186 8.10 26.65 -14.03
C PHE A 186 6.74 27.33 -14.20
N ARG A 187 6.71 28.33 -15.09
CA ARG A 187 5.52 29.14 -15.32
C ARG A 187 4.51 28.41 -16.19
N ASN A 188 3.23 28.62 -15.89
CA ASN A 188 2.12 28.10 -16.69
C ASN A 188 2.20 26.56 -16.90
N THR A 189 2.59 25.83 -15.84
CA THR A 189 2.73 24.37 -15.91
C THR A 189 1.36 23.73 -16.08
N GLY A 190 1.14 23.06 -17.21
CA GLY A 190 -0.14 22.41 -17.52
C GLY A 190 -0.42 21.21 -16.62
N LEU A 191 -1.68 21.07 -16.20
CA LEU A 191 -2.15 19.95 -15.40
C LEU A 191 -2.52 18.76 -16.28
N GLY A 192 -2.12 17.57 -15.85
CA GLY A 192 -2.40 16.33 -16.56
C GLY A 192 -1.58 15.18 -15.99
N ILE A 193 -2.21 14.02 -15.88
CA ILE A 193 -1.53 12.79 -15.47
C ILE A 193 -1.93 11.64 -16.35
N ALA A 194 -1.21 10.53 -16.26
CA ALA A 194 -1.63 9.24 -16.75
C ALA A 194 -1.69 8.25 -15.58
N VAL A 195 -2.52 7.23 -15.73
CA VAL A 195 -2.53 6.06 -14.86
C VAL A 195 -2.33 4.84 -15.73
N GLY A 196 -1.38 4.01 -15.35
CA GLY A 196 -0.99 2.83 -16.12
C GLY A 196 -0.67 1.64 -15.24
N VAL A 197 -0.45 0.52 -15.91
CA VAL A 197 -0.15 -0.75 -15.27
C VAL A 197 1.20 -1.27 -15.74
N ARG A 198 2.07 -1.56 -14.78
CA ARG A 198 3.36 -2.18 -15.01
C ARG A 198 3.28 -3.67 -14.68
N PHE A 199 3.73 -4.48 -15.62
CA PHE A 199 3.83 -5.93 -15.47
C PHE A 199 5.24 -6.25 -14.99
N GLY A 200 5.37 -6.70 -13.75
CA GLY A 200 6.62 -7.21 -13.18
C GLY A 200 6.41 -8.57 -12.53
N GLN A 201 7.11 -8.81 -11.42
CA GLN A 201 6.79 -9.95 -10.54
C GLN A 201 5.36 -9.88 -10.01
N GLU A 202 4.84 -8.66 -9.85
CA GLU A 202 3.46 -8.35 -9.51
C GLU A 202 2.94 -7.29 -10.48
N LEU A 203 1.61 -7.21 -10.59
CA LEU A 203 0.92 -6.13 -11.29
C LEU A 203 0.90 -4.88 -10.41
N GLU A 204 1.47 -3.79 -10.91
CA GLU A 204 1.52 -2.52 -10.20
C GLU A 204 0.74 -1.45 -10.96
N VAL A 205 -0.17 -0.77 -10.25
CA VAL A 205 -0.81 0.45 -10.76
C VAL A 205 0.06 1.64 -10.40
N LEU A 206 0.43 2.42 -11.41
CA LEU A 206 1.24 3.63 -11.28
C LEU A 206 0.49 4.82 -11.85
N GLY A 207 0.72 6.00 -11.27
CA GLY A 207 0.19 7.25 -11.79
C GLY A 207 1.16 8.40 -11.61
N GLY A 208 1.12 9.33 -12.55
CA GLY A 208 2.07 10.43 -12.61
C GLY A 208 2.01 11.16 -13.95
N PRO A 209 3.01 12.01 -14.25
CA PRO A 209 3.14 12.70 -15.53
C PRO A 209 3.08 11.73 -16.70
N THR A 210 2.48 12.16 -17.81
CA THR A 210 2.27 11.28 -18.97
C THR A 210 3.56 10.64 -19.48
N PRO A 211 4.68 11.38 -19.69
CA PRO A 211 5.91 10.78 -20.21
C PRO A 211 6.51 9.70 -19.29
N ALA A 212 6.41 9.90 -17.98
CA ALA A 212 6.89 8.93 -16.98
C ALA A 212 6.11 7.61 -17.06
N ILE A 213 4.77 7.70 -17.09
CA ILE A 213 3.90 6.52 -17.10
C ILE A 213 3.93 5.81 -18.45
N GLU A 214 4.02 6.55 -19.55
CA GLU A 214 4.19 5.98 -20.89
C GLU A 214 5.48 5.16 -21.02
N LYS A 215 6.58 5.63 -20.41
CA LYS A 215 7.83 4.86 -20.39
C LYS A 215 7.76 3.63 -19.47
N ALA A 216 7.08 3.75 -18.33
CA ALA A 216 7.06 2.70 -17.31
C ALA A 216 6.00 1.61 -17.55
N CYS A 217 4.90 1.92 -18.23
CA CYS A 217 3.72 1.07 -18.32
C CYS A 217 3.36 0.73 -19.76
N ARG A 218 3.12 -0.55 -20.03
CA ARG A 218 2.66 -1.03 -21.35
C ARG A 218 1.28 -0.49 -21.71
N TYR A 219 0.39 -0.42 -20.72
CA TYR A 219 -0.97 0.08 -20.87
C TYR A 219 -1.16 1.25 -19.92
N PHE A 220 -1.66 2.36 -20.44
CA PHE A 220 -1.94 3.57 -19.67
C PHE A 220 -3.12 4.33 -20.26
N VAL A 221 -3.69 5.21 -19.44
CA VAL A 221 -4.81 6.09 -19.78
C VAL A 221 -4.49 7.48 -19.26
N LYS A 222 -4.64 8.50 -20.12
CA LYS A 222 -4.42 9.90 -19.76
C LYS A 222 -5.67 10.49 -19.11
N ILE A 223 -5.46 11.35 -18.13
CA ILE A 223 -6.51 11.98 -17.32
C ILE A 223 -6.22 13.48 -17.26
N GLY A 224 -7.27 14.27 -17.41
CA GLY A 224 -7.28 15.71 -17.28
C GLY A 224 -8.43 16.17 -16.39
N ILE A 225 -8.53 17.48 -16.20
CA ILE A 225 -9.65 18.12 -15.51
C ILE A 225 -10.94 17.82 -16.28
N GLY A 226 -12.04 17.62 -15.57
CA GLY A 226 -13.32 17.25 -16.15
C GLY A 226 -14.43 17.16 -15.11
N SER A 227 -15.50 16.43 -15.42
CA SER A 227 -16.74 16.46 -14.62
C SER A 227 -17.00 15.22 -13.76
N LYS A 228 -16.24 14.14 -13.93
CA LYS A 228 -16.50 12.84 -13.29
C LYS A 228 -15.76 12.70 -11.97
N LYS A 229 -16.32 11.94 -11.02
CA LYS A 229 -15.65 11.64 -9.74
C LYS A 229 -14.55 10.59 -9.93
N SER A 230 -13.58 10.56 -9.03
CA SER A 230 -12.45 9.61 -9.06
C SER A 230 -12.89 8.14 -9.18
N GLY A 231 -13.97 7.74 -8.52
CA GLY A 231 -14.47 6.37 -8.61
C GLY A 231 -15.07 5.99 -9.96
N GLU A 232 -15.67 6.93 -10.68
CA GLU A 232 -16.17 6.73 -12.04
C GLU A 232 -15.00 6.65 -13.02
N ILE A 233 -14.06 7.59 -12.90
CA ILE A 233 -12.83 7.63 -13.71
C ILE A 233 -12.03 6.33 -13.53
N ALA A 234 -11.88 5.83 -12.31
CA ALA A 234 -11.14 4.59 -12.04
C ALA A 234 -11.77 3.36 -12.72
N LYS A 235 -13.11 3.29 -12.79
CA LYS A 235 -13.82 2.24 -13.53
C LYS A 235 -13.58 2.36 -15.03
N GLU A 236 -13.63 3.58 -15.56
CA GLU A 236 -13.37 3.82 -16.99
C GLU A 236 -11.92 3.51 -17.38
N ILE A 237 -10.95 3.87 -16.52
CA ILE A 237 -9.53 3.51 -16.70
C ILE A 237 -9.40 1.99 -16.77
N LYS A 238 -9.98 1.24 -15.82
CA LYS A 238 -9.93 -0.23 -15.83
C LYS A 238 -10.49 -0.80 -17.15
N THR A 239 -11.64 -0.30 -17.59
CA THR A 239 -12.26 -0.73 -18.86
C THR A 239 -11.38 -0.42 -20.07
N MET A 240 -10.80 0.78 -20.14
CA MET A 240 -9.92 1.16 -21.25
C MET A 240 -8.61 0.36 -21.27
N LEU A 241 -8.01 0.11 -20.10
CA LEU A 241 -6.83 -0.73 -19.98
C LEU A 241 -7.11 -2.14 -20.51
N MET A 242 -8.24 -2.76 -20.14
CA MET A 242 -8.64 -4.08 -20.64
C MET A 242 -8.94 -4.07 -22.14
N LYS A 243 -9.57 -3.01 -22.67
CA LYS A 243 -9.90 -2.91 -24.10
C LYS A 243 -8.65 -2.83 -24.98
N ASN A 244 -7.61 -2.16 -24.51
CA ASN A 244 -6.36 -1.97 -25.24
C ASN A 244 -5.33 -3.08 -24.96
N ALA A 245 -5.64 -4.01 -24.04
CA ALA A 245 -4.74 -5.07 -23.64
C ALA A 245 -4.73 -6.25 -24.60
N LYS A 246 -3.60 -6.96 -24.64
CA LYS A 246 -3.50 -8.25 -25.34
C LYS A 246 -4.29 -9.31 -24.55
N PRO A 247 -4.83 -10.35 -25.21
CA PRO A 247 -5.62 -11.40 -24.54
C PRO A 247 -4.94 -12.03 -23.33
N GLU A 248 -3.62 -12.21 -23.40
CA GLU A 248 -2.77 -12.76 -22.33
C GLU A 248 -2.74 -11.88 -21.07
N ASP A 249 -2.83 -10.56 -21.23
CA ASP A 249 -2.71 -9.58 -20.14
C ASP A 249 -4.07 -9.23 -19.50
N ILE A 250 -5.18 -9.55 -20.17
CA ILE A 250 -6.54 -9.22 -19.71
C ILE A 250 -6.84 -9.87 -18.35
N GLU A 251 -6.44 -11.11 -18.14
CA GLU A 251 -6.75 -11.82 -16.90
C GLU A 251 -6.05 -11.17 -15.70
N GLY A 252 -4.81 -10.71 -15.88
CA GLY A 252 -4.10 -9.92 -14.88
C GLY A 252 -4.78 -8.57 -14.61
N LEU A 253 -5.23 -7.87 -15.64
CA LEU A 253 -5.90 -6.58 -15.47
C LEU A 253 -7.26 -6.69 -14.75
N LYS A 254 -7.94 -7.85 -14.84
CA LYS A 254 -9.17 -8.09 -14.08
C LYS A 254 -8.95 -8.11 -12.58
N THR A 255 -7.78 -8.56 -12.10
CA THR A 255 -7.49 -8.67 -10.66
C THR A 255 -7.29 -7.32 -9.99
N ILE A 256 -6.94 -6.27 -10.76
CA ILE A 256 -6.72 -4.92 -10.23
C ILE A 256 -8.01 -4.37 -9.62
N ALA A 257 -7.97 -3.99 -8.35
CA ALA A 257 -9.12 -3.38 -7.70
C ALA A 257 -9.23 -1.90 -8.08
N ILE A 258 -10.47 -1.38 -8.09
CA ILE A 258 -10.72 0.05 -8.31
C ILE A 258 -10.04 0.90 -7.22
N SER A 259 -9.91 0.35 -6.01
CA SER A 259 -9.19 0.96 -4.87
C SER A 259 -7.69 1.12 -5.11
N ASP A 260 -7.10 0.38 -6.05
CA ASP A 260 -5.68 0.49 -6.38
C ASP A 260 -5.44 1.62 -7.41
N ILE A 261 -6.46 1.93 -8.21
CA ILE A 261 -6.44 2.98 -9.25
C ILE A 261 -6.78 4.35 -8.67
N GLN A 262 -7.84 4.44 -7.84
CA GLN A 262 -8.34 5.71 -7.31
C GLN A 262 -7.28 6.60 -6.62
N PRO A 263 -6.34 6.07 -5.82
CA PRO A 263 -5.33 6.90 -5.14
C PRO A 263 -4.46 7.71 -6.10
N TRP A 264 -4.32 7.28 -7.35
CA TRP A 264 -3.51 7.95 -8.37
C TRP A 264 -4.23 9.10 -9.08
N ILE A 265 -5.55 9.21 -8.92
CA ILE A 265 -6.36 10.28 -9.51
C ILE A 265 -6.27 11.53 -8.60
N PRO A 266 -6.04 12.74 -9.14
CA PRO A 266 -6.05 13.96 -8.35
C PRO A 266 -7.39 14.21 -7.66
N GLY A 267 -7.36 14.97 -6.57
CA GLY A 267 -8.57 15.33 -5.84
C GLY A 267 -9.44 16.29 -6.66
N GLY A 268 -10.75 16.05 -6.69
CA GLY A 268 -11.70 16.86 -7.46
C GLY A 268 -12.45 16.02 -8.48
N LYS A 269 -12.73 16.63 -9.64
CA LYS A 269 -13.34 15.97 -10.79
C LYS A 269 -12.34 15.89 -11.93
N GLY A 270 -12.51 14.89 -12.80
CA GLY A 270 -11.62 14.65 -13.93
C GLY A 270 -12.36 14.06 -15.12
N ALA A 271 -11.64 13.86 -16.20
CA ALA A 271 -12.08 13.13 -17.38
C ALA A 271 -10.90 12.41 -18.02
N ILE A 272 -11.20 11.32 -18.73
CA ILE A 272 -10.23 10.68 -19.60
C ILE A 272 -9.97 11.60 -20.79
N VAL A 273 -8.69 11.84 -21.06
CA VAL A 273 -8.23 12.61 -22.22
C VAL A 273 -7.88 11.60 -23.31
N LYS A 274 -8.41 11.84 -24.52
CA LYS A 274 -8.12 11.02 -25.70
C LYS A 274 -6.79 11.41 -26.32
#